data_AF-A0A350XT32-F1
#
_entry.id   AF-A0A350XT32-F1
#
_cell.length_a   1.000
_cell.length_b   1.000
_cell.length_c   1.000
_cell.angle_alpha   90.00
_cell.angle_beta   90.00
_cell.angle_gamma   90.00
#
_symmetry.space_group_name_H-M   'P 1'
#
loop_
_entity.id
_entity.type
_entity.pdbx_description
1 polymer ?
#
loop_
_entity_poly.entity_id
_entity_poly.type
_entity_poly.pdbx_seq_one_letter_code
_entity_poly.pdbx_strand_id
1 'polypeptide(L)'
;MRRIATALVLLVLLLAACGGDASGTPTTTAATGSRGTIHISGGIAGIDETWMLAADGTVLGPEEYLGAMTSDDRARLEAAIDAAGFFDLDSEYLPDDQCCDRFLYELTVTRGGVTHSVTTLDGADAPEALFLLINTFLEVVRPEL
;
A
#
# COMPACT_ATOMS: atom_id res chain seq x y z
N MET A 1 44.99 -46.15 -8.40
CA MET A 1 45.60 -46.00 -9.74
C MET A 1 44.72 -46.68 -10.78
N ARG A 2 44.07 -45.92 -11.67
CA ARG A 2 43.72 -46.35 -13.04
C ARG A 2 43.23 -45.14 -13.84
N ARG A 3 44.01 -44.82 -14.88
CA ARG A 3 43.80 -43.77 -15.89
C ARG A 3 43.06 -44.39 -17.06
N ILE A 4 41.98 -43.80 -17.57
CA ILE A 4 41.45 -43.99 -18.95
C ILE A 4 40.69 -42.68 -19.28
N ALA A 5 41.32 -41.72 -19.95
CA ALA A 5 41.48 -41.56 -21.40
C ALA A 5 40.33 -40.77 -22.04
N THR A 6 40.72 -39.57 -22.46
CA THR A 6 40.07 -38.57 -23.29
C THR A 6 39.48 -39.18 -24.58
N ALA A 7 38.24 -38.85 -24.91
CA ALA A 7 37.71 -39.00 -26.27
C ALA A 7 36.88 -37.77 -26.64
N LEU A 8 37.56 -36.86 -27.33
CA LEU A 8 37.03 -35.72 -28.06
C LEU A 8 36.29 -36.25 -29.30
N VAL A 9 34.98 -36.01 -29.41
CA VAL A 9 34.26 -36.13 -30.70
C VAL A 9 33.42 -34.88 -30.89
N LEU A 10 33.96 -33.98 -31.71
CA LEU A 10 33.22 -32.95 -32.43
C LEU A 10 32.33 -33.63 -33.48
N LEU A 11 31.01 -33.39 -33.50
CA LEU A 11 30.27 -33.24 -34.76
C LEU A 11 28.92 -32.52 -34.58
N VAL A 12 28.94 -31.28 -35.05
CA VAL A 12 27.88 -30.43 -35.61
C VAL A 12 26.55 -31.11 -35.95
N LEU A 13 25.43 -30.55 -35.44
CA LEU A 13 24.18 -30.47 -36.18
C LEU A 13 23.41 -29.20 -35.80
N LEU A 14 23.47 -28.23 -36.73
CA LEU A 14 22.58 -27.08 -36.80
C LEU A 14 21.14 -27.57 -36.95
N LEU A 15 20.28 -27.21 -35.99
CA LEU A 15 18.84 -27.07 -36.22
C LEU A 15 18.46 -25.66 -35.78
N ALA A 16 18.54 -24.74 -36.74
CA ALA A 16 17.94 -23.43 -36.69
C ALA A 16 16.41 -23.61 -36.72
N ALA A 17 15.78 -23.75 -35.56
CA ALA A 17 14.36 -23.53 -35.41
C ALA A 17 14.15 -22.05 -35.07
N CYS A 18 13.88 -21.23 -36.10
CA CYS A 18 13.28 -19.92 -35.91
C CYS A 18 11.82 -20.12 -35.48
N GLY A 19 11.63 -20.49 -34.21
CA GLY A 19 10.33 -20.32 -33.54
C GLY A 19 10.25 -18.86 -33.12
N GLY A 20 9.36 -18.11 -33.75
CA GLY A 20 9.07 -16.73 -33.36
C GLY A 20 8.35 -16.74 -32.01
N ASP A 21 9.11 -16.78 -30.91
CA ASP A 21 8.60 -16.48 -29.59
C ASP A 21 8.29 -14.98 -29.54
N ALA A 22 7.05 -14.62 -29.84
CA ALA A 22 6.46 -13.39 -29.37
C ALA A 22 6.37 -13.47 -27.83
N SER A 23 7.52 -13.34 -27.17
CA SER A 23 7.65 -13.03 -25.76
C SER A 23 7.17 -11.60 -25.59
N GLY A 24 5.86 -11.40 -25.69
CA GLY A 24 5.21 -10.22 -25.17
C GLY A 24 5.41 -10.29 -23.67
N THR A 25 6.45 -9.60 -23.18
CA THR A 25 6.58 -9.35 -21.74
C THR A 25 5.24 -8.77 -21.31
N PRO A 26 4.53 -9.37 -20.34
CA PRO A 26 3.32 -8.78 -19.82
C PRO A 26 3.71 -7.36 -19.41
N THR A 27 3.19 -6.38 -20.15
CA THR A 27 3.32 -4.99 -19.77
C THR A 27 2.41 -4.88 -18.55
N THR A 28 2.98 -5.14 -17.38
CA THR A 28 2.36 -4.85 -16.09
C THR A 28 2.03 -3.38 -16.14
N THR A 29 0.78 -3.09 -16.51
CA THR A 29 0.27 -1.73 -16.51
C THR A 29 0.40 -1.28 -15.07
N ALA A 30 1.32 -0.35 -14.82
CA ALA A 30 1.57 0.14 -13.48
C ALA A 30 0.24 0.65 -12.92
N ALA A 31 -0.25 -0.01 -11.87
CA ALA A 31 -1.53 0.34 -11.26
C ALA A 31 -1.48 1.83 -10.88
N THR A 32 -2.37 2.61 -11.46
CA THR A 32 -2.29 4.08 -11.48
C THR A 32 -3.01 4.74 -10.30
N GLY A 33 -3.42 3.96 -9.30
CA GLY A 33 -4.11 4.47 -8.10
C GLY A 33 -3.15 4.89 -6.98
N SER A 34 -3.68 5.64 -6.01
CA SER A 34 -3.01 5.84 -4.74
C SER A 34 -2.85 4.51 -4.00
N ARG A 35 -1.78 4.40 -3.22
CA ARG A 35 -1.56 3.33 -2.25
C ARG A 35 -1.27 3.96 -0.90
N GLY A 36 -1.43 3.22 0.19
CA GLY A 36 -1.15 3.79 1.49
C GLY A 36 -1.22 2.78 2.61
N THR A 37 -0.85 3.23 3.79
CA THR A 37 -1.00 2.49 5.04
C THR A 37 -1.63 3.41 6.08
N ILE A 38 -2.50 2.86 6.92
CA ILE A 38 -2.92 3.54 8.14
C ILE A 38 -2.63 2.62 9.32
N HIS A 39 -1.83 3.12 10.25
CA HIS A 39 -1.65 2.51 11.56
C HIS A 39 -2.56 3.23 12.55
N ILE A 40 -3.24 2.45 13.39
CA ILE A 40 -4.13 2.94 14.44
C ILE A 40 -3.70 2.29 15.74
N SER A 41 -3.50 3.10 16.78
CA SER A 41 -3.26 2.58 18.12
C SER A 41 -3.99 3.36 19.20
N GLY A 42 -4.35 2.70 20.30
CA GLY A 42 -4.99 3.31 21.47
C GLY A 42 -6.41 2.83 21.77
N GLY A 43 -7.19 3.70 22.41
CA GLY A 43 -8.53 3.38 22.94
C GLY A 43 -8.52 2.37 24.09
N ILE A 44 -9.66 2.24 24.80
CA ILE A 44 -9.73 1.46 26.05
C ILE A 44 -9.40 -0.03 25.88
N ALA A 45 -9.54 -0.52 24.65
CA ALA A 45 -9.26 -1.89 24.27
C ALA A 45 -7.78 -2.13 23.92
N GLY A 46 -6.97 -1.06 23.82
CA GLY A 46 -5.57 -1.14 23.40
C GLY A 46 -5.43 -1.67 21.98
N ILE A 47 -6.22 -1.12 21.06
CA ILE A 47 -6.12 -1.45 19.63
C ILE A 47 -4.71 -1.10 19.16
N ASP A 48 -4.14 -1.95 18.32
CA ASP A 48 -2.87 -1.76 17.61
C ASP A 48 -2.97 -2.54 16.31
N GLU A 49 -3.23 -1.83 15.22
CA GLU A 49 -3.43 -2.45 13.91
C GLU A 49 -2.89 -1.60 12.78
N THR A 50 -2.59 -2.24 11.65
CA THR A 50 -2.18 -1.57 10.42
C THR A 50 -2.99 -2.13 9.26
N TRP A 51 -3.56 -1.23 8.46
CA TRP A 51 -4.20 -1.55 7.19
C TRP A 51 -3.36 -1.01 6.05
N MET A 52 -3.23 -1.79 4.99
CA MET A 52 -2.48 -1.41 3.78
C MET A 52 -3.38 -1.51 2.56
N LEU A 53 -3.37 -0.44 1.77
CA LEU A 53 -3.96 -0.38 0.44
C LEU A 53 -2.87 -0.42 -0.61
N ALA A 54 -2.83 -1.46 -1.42
CA ALA A 54 -1.96 -1.53 -2.59
C ALA A 54 -2.52 -0.70 -3.76
N ALA A 55 -1.65 -0.39 -4.72
CA ALA A 55 -2.01 0.43 -5.88
C ALA A 55 -3.02 -0.26 -6.82
N ASP A 56 -3.08 -1.59 -6.79
CA ASP A 56 -4.03 -2.40 -7.55
C ASP A 56 -5.40 -2.55 -6.86
N GLY A 57 -5.58 -1.95 -5.67
CA GLY A 57 -6.81 -2.08 -4.89
C GLY A 57 -6.82 -3.24 -3.91
N THR A 58 -5.76 -4.05 -3.83
CA THR A 58 -5.63 -5.07 -2.79
C THR A 58 -5.57 -4.41 -1.41
N VAL A 59 -6.34 -4.93 -0.47
CA VAL A 59 -6.32 -4.48 0.93
C VAL A 59 -5.75 -5.60 1.79
N LEU A 60 -4.73 -5.28 2.60
CA LEU A 60 -4.23 -6.16 3.66
C LEU A 60 -4.55 -5.55 5.02
N GLY A 61 -4.92 -6.39 5.98
CA GLY A 61 -5.20 -5.97 7.35
C GLY A 61 -4.65 -6.94 8.39
N PRO A 62 -5.03 -6.76 9.66
CA PRO A 62 -4.73 -7.69 10.75
C PRO A 62 -5.21 -9.11 10.46
N GLU A 63 -4.66 -10.08 11.19
CA GLU A 63 -5.09 -11.49 11.12
C GLU A 63 -5.07 -12.08 9.71
N GLU A 64 -4.10 -11.65 8.89
CA GLU A 64 -3.97 -12.07 7.49
C GLU A 64 -5.18 -11.71 6.62
N TYR A 65 -5.95 -10.67 7.01
CA TYR A 65 -7.06 -10.17 6.19
C TYR A 65 -6.56 -9.80 4.79
N LEU A 66 -7.29 -10.30 3.79
CA LEU A 66 -7.07 -10.01 2.38
C LEU A 66 -8.42 -9.64 1.74
N GLY A 67 -8.52 -8.39 1.33
CA GLY A 67 -9.69 -7.83 0.67
C GLY A 67 -9.34 -7.13 -0.65
N ALA A 68 -10.36 -6.58 -1.29
CA ALA A 68 -10.21 -5.77 -2.49
C ALA A 68 -11.15 -4.57 -2.42
N MET A 69 -10.60 -3.40 -2.75
CA MET A 69 -11.34 -2.14 -2.82
C MET A 69 -12.16 -2.07 -4.12
N THR A 70 -13.40 -1.58 -4.01
CA THR A 70 -14.24 -1.34 -5.19
C THR A 70 -13.76 -0.10 -5.97
N SER A 71 -14.17 0.03 -7.24
CA SER A 71 -13.88 1.25 -8.02
C SER A 71 -14.51 2.51 -7.43
N ASP A 72 -15.67 2.37 -6.79
CA ASP A 72 -16.42 3.49 -6.22
C ASP A 72 -15.75 3.95 -4.92
N ASP A 73 -15.32 3.01 -4.07
CA ASP A 73 -14.52 3.30 -2.88
C ASP A 73 -13.18 3.92 -3.24
N ARG A 74 -12.55 3.44 -4.31
CA ARG A 74 -11.33 4.05 -4.86
C ARG A 74 -11.58 5.51 -5.20
N ALA A 75 -12.60 5.81 -6.01
CA ALA A 75 -12.90 7.18 -6.41
C ALA A 75 -13.20 8.08 -5.19
N ARG A 76 -13.94 7.55 -4.21
CA ARG A 76 -14.24 8.24 -2.96
C ARG A 76 -12.98 8.56 -2.15
N LEU A 77 -12.06 7.60 -2.01
CA LEU A 77 -10.79 7.80 -1.33
C LEU A 77 -9.90 8.82 -2.05
N GLU A 78 -9.77 8.73 -3.38
CA GLU A 78 -8.96 9.69 -4.14
C GLU A 78 -9.49 11.12 -3.97
N ALA A 79 -10.82 11.30 -4.00
CA ALA A 79 -11.46 12.59 -3.78
C ALA A 79 -11.26 13.11 -2.36
N ALA A 80 -11.29 12.24 -1.34
CA ALA A 80 -11.01 12.63 0.04
C ALA A 80 -9.56 13.07 0.24
N ILE A 81 -8.59 12.40 -0.40
CA ILE A 81 -7.17 12.79 -0.37
C ILE A 81 -6.99 14.18 -0.99
N ASP A 82 -7.64 14.45 -2.13
CA ASP A 82 -7.59 15.75 -2.80
C ASP A 82 -8.25 16.86 -1.96
N ALA A 83 -9.44 16.58 -1.41
CA ALA A 83 -10.19 17.53 -0.59
C ALA A 83 -9.45 17.91 0.70
N ALA A 84 -8.69 16.96 1.28
CA ALA A 84 -7.86 17.22 2.44
C ALA A 84 -6.59 18.02 2.13
N GLY A 85 -6.20 18.17 0.86
CA GLY A 85 -4.89 18.72 0.50
C GLY A 85 -3.76 17.93 1.15
N PHE A 86 -3.90 16.60 1.24
CA PHE A 86 -3.09 15.76 2.14
C PHE A 86 -1.58 15.96 1.99
N PHE A 87 -1.10 16.16 0.77
CA PHE A 87 0.33 16.31 0.48
C PHE A 87 0.91 17.68 0.88
N ASP A 88 0.05 18.64 1.25
CA ASP A 88 0.43 19.97 1.73
C ASP A 88 0.27 20.12 3.25
N LEU A 89 -0.20 19.07 3.95
CA LEU A 89 -0.35 19.07 5.40
C LEU A 89 1.02 19.01 6.10
N ASP A 90 1.06 19.51 7.34
CA ASP A 90 2.16 19.20 8.25
C ASP A 90 2.19 17.69 8.54
N SER A 91 3.40 17.16 8.78
CA SER A 91 3.59 15.73 9.04
C SER A 91 3.06 15.26 10.40
N GLU A 92 2.75 16.19 11.30
CA GLU A 92 2.37 15.87 12.68
C GLU A 92 1.41 16.90 13.27
N TYR A 93 0.36 16.42 13.91
CA TYR A 93 -0.58 17.20 14.72
C TYR A 93 -0.79 16.50 16.05
N LEU A 94 0.17 16.66 16.98
CA LEU A 94 0.10 16.08 18.31
C LEU A 94 0.00 17.18 19.38
N PRO A 95 -0.93 17.08 20.35
CA PRO A 95 -0.96 17.99 21.48
C PRO A 95 0.23 17.74 22.43
N ASP A 96 0.57 18.74 23.24
CA ASP A 96 1.57 18.59 24.31
C ASP A 96 1.19 17.48 25.31
N ASP A 97 -0.10 17.36 25.60
CA ASP A 97 -0.67 16.29 26.42
C ASP A 97 -1.30 15.20 25.53
N GLN A 98 -0.49 14.19 25.23
CA GLN A 98 -0.91 13.00 24.49
C GLN A 98 -1.50 11.92 25.39
N CYS A 99 -1.69 12.20 26.69
CA CYS A 99 -2.32 11.25 27.58
C CYS A 99 -3.82 11.09 27.24
N CYS A 100 -4.46 10.17 27.95
CA CYS A 100 -5.86 9.75 27.81
C CYS A 100 -6.08 8.64 26.79
N ASP A 101 -7.29 8.11 26.88
CA ASP A 101 -7.82 7.09 26.00
C ASP A 101 -8.22 7.68 24.64
N ARG A 102 -7.23 7.80 23.75
CA ARG A 102 -7.37 8.41 22.42
C ARG A 102 -6.78 7.47 21.38
N PHE A 103 -7.26 7.57 20.15
CA PHE A 103 -6.59 6.91 19.04
C PHE A 103 -5.51 7.81 18.44
N LEU A 104 -4.33 7.24 18.27
CA LEU A 104 -3.26 7.74 17.43
C LEU A 104 -3.45 7.15 16.03
N TYR A 105 -3.31 8.01 15.02
CA TYR A 105 -3.37 7.63 13.61
C TYR A 105 -2.07 8.02 12.93
N GLU A 106 -1.49 7.08 12.20
CA GLU A 106 -0.37 7.35 11.28
C GLU A 106 -0.81 6.97 9.87
N LEU A 107 -1.15 7.98 9.07
CA LEU A 107 -1.60 7.80 7.69
C LEU A 107 -0.44 8.09 6.74
N THR A 108 -0.10 7.13 5.89
CA THR A 108 0.87 7.29 4.79
C THR A 108 0.19 7.05 3.47
N VAL A 109 0.33 7.99 2.52
CA VAL A 109 -0.22 7.88 1.16
C VAL A 109 0.90 8.08 0.15
N THR A 110 0.95 7.22 -0.87
CA THR A 110 1.76 7.40 -2.07
C THR A 110 0.85 7.60 -3.28
N ARG A 111 1.06 8.69 -4.03
CA ARG A 111 0.37 8.96 -5.31
C ARG A 111 1.36 9.56 -6.32
N GLY A 112 1.38 9.05 -7.54
CA GLY A 112 2.26 9.58 -8.60
C GLY A 112 3.75 9.52 -8.25
N GLY A 113 4.16 8.58 -7.39
CA GLY A 113 5.54 8.45 -6.90
C GLY A 113 5.92 9.36 -5.73
N VAL A 114 5.03 10.26 -5.31
CA VAL A 114 5.21 11.10 -4.11
C VAL A 114 4.60 10.38 -2.92
N THR A 115 5.33 10.30 -1.81
CA THR A 115 4.86 9.74 -0.54
C THR A 115 4.82 10.85 0.51
N HIS A 116 3.73 10.90 1.28
CA HIS A 116 3.58 11.77 2.44
C HIS A 116 2.96 11.00 3.60
N SER A 117 3.32 11.38 4.83
CA SER A 117 2.88 10.75 6.06
C SER A 117 2.46 11.82 7.06
N VAL A 118 1.29 11.62 7.67
CA VAL A 118 0.74 12.49 8.72
C VAL A 118 0.41 11.66 9.95
N THR A 119 0.91 12.09 11.10
CA THR A 119 0.56 11.55 12.41
C THR A 119 -0.38 12.51 13.14
N THR A 120 -1.48 12.02 13.67
CA THR A 120 -2.43 12.82 14.47
C THR A 120 -3.03 11.99 15.60
N LEU A 121 -3.64 12.67 16.57
CA LEU A 121 -4.33 12.08 17.71
C LEU A 121 -5.78 12.55 17.74
N ASP A 122 -6.68 11.76 18.29
CA ASP A 122 -8.05 12.22 18.58
C ASP A 122 -8.04 13.52 19.41
N GLY A 123 -8.83 14.49 18.96
CA GLY A 123 -8.95 15.79 19.60
C GLY A 123 -7.70 16.67 19.52
N ALA A 124 -6.73 16.33 18.67
CA ALA A 124 -5.65 17.24 18.30
C ALA A 124 -6.18 18.45 17.52
N ASP A 125 -5.43 19.55 17.55
CA ASP A 125 -5.70 20.74 16.72
C ASP A 125 -5.18 20.49 15.28
N ALA A 126 -5.90 19.64 14.55
CA ALA A 126 -5.62 19.29 13.16
C ALA A 126 -6.78 19.70 12.24
N PRO A 127 -6.54 19.91 10.94
CA PRO A 127 -7.61 20.23 9.99
C PRO A 127 -8.72 19.17 9.98
N GLU A 128 -9.98 19.59 10.01
CA GLU A 128 -11.14 18.67 9.96
C GLU A 128 -11.09 17.71 8.76
N ALA A 129 -10.58 18.20 7.62
CA ALA A 129 -10.44 17.40 6.42
C ALA A 129 -9.46 16.21 6.56
N LEU A 130 -8.46 16.29 7.46
CA LEU A 130 -7.59 15.16 7.79
C LEU A 130 -8.39 14.04 8.46
N PHE A 131 -9.25 14.36 9.44
CA PHE A 131 -10.08 13.37 10.11
C PHE A 131 -11.13 12.76 9.18
N LEU A 132 -11.71 13.54 8.27
CA LEU A 132 -12.60 13.02 7.23
C LEU A 132 -11.88 12.05 6.28
N LEU A 133 -10.63 12.36 5.91
CA LEU A 133 -9.80 11.46 5.13
C LEU A 133 -9.47 10.18 5.88
N ILE A 134 -9.06 10.26 7.15
CA ILE A 134 -8.79 9.09 8.01
C ILE A 134 -10.02 8.18 8.07
N ASN A 135 -11.19 8.74 8.36
CA ASN A 135 -12.44 7.97 8.40
C ASN A 135 -12.75 7.33 7.04
N THR A 136 -12.62 8.08 5.95
CA THR A 136 -12.82 7.54 4.61
C THR A 136 -11.85 6.41 4.32
N PHE A 137 -10.56 6.55 4.65
CA PHE A 137 -9.56 5.51 4.46
C PHE A 137 -9.92 4.26 5.24
N LEU A 138 -10.32 4.39 6.50
CA LEU A 138 -10.72 3.27 7.35
C LEU A 138 -11.98 2.57 6.83
N GLU A 139 -13.02 3.30 6.44
CA GLU A 139 -14.23 2.74 5.87
C GLU A 139 -13.99 1.90 4.61
N VAL A 140 -13.00 2.28 3.79
CA VAL A 140 -12.73 1.57 2.52
C VAL A 140 -11.77 0.39 2.68
N VAL A 141 -10.96 0.34 3.74
CA VAL A 141 -10.01 -0.77 3.98
C VAL A 141 -10.49 -1.75 5.04
N ARG A 142 -11.29 -1.31 6.00
CA ARG A 142 -11.77 -2.13 7.10
C ARG A 142 -13.15 -2.69 6.74
N PRO A 143 -13.35 -4.02 6.73
CA PRO A 143 -14.69 -4.57 6.55
C PRO A 143 -15.59 -4.12 7.72
N GLU A 144 -16.86 -3.83 7.44
CA GLU A 144 -17.84 -3.63 8.51
C GLU A 144 -17.96 -4.93 9.32
N LEU A 145 -17.74 -4.83 10.64
CA LEU A 145 -17.88 -5.94 11.59
C LEU A 145 -19.36 -6.20 11.91
#